data_AF-A0A7C6Z811-F1
#
_entry.id   AF-A0A7C6Z811-F1
#
_cell.length_a   1.000
_cell.length_b   1.000
_cell.length_c   1.000
_cell.angle_alpha   90.00
_cell.angle_beta   90.00
_cell.angle_gamma   90.00
#
_symmetry.space_group_name_H-M   'P 1'
#
loop_
_entity.id
_entity.type
_entity.pdbx_description
1 polymer ?
#
loop_
_entity_poly.entity_id
_entity_poly.type
_entity_poly.pdbx_seq_one_letter_code
_entity_poly.pdbx_strand_id
1 'polypeptide(L)'
;MEKPKITNVWATEHADPICRRMTSRLVIEATLPMSHRVRAPSPGQVRIDLPGCDLAMAPDTLTVNDGLLVEVTVAADHLHPSVTVKLEHACSWTVTPCAGVPARLVIDFDWSAVRAIFEGRVVGVDPGHGGSDNGERGPVNLLEKNITLDVARVLATRLTLAGAAVVMTRSSDQEVPMAKRLSQVREARADVLVSVHTFGSRDRSVGGSRALHLPDSRSERLARHIAASLSAKLPVVSRGVARYPGKLPADPGVPCAFIEVATITNWVEEGWFRSTTFKERAASAIMTGLKRYFAEQPREAPAVSGPPAGAGHVESEARPGVQKREGLTGRHKDETVEIPVAAHVIPIRTHLVGEHERITDVVRRYVEGIARPGDVIAVAESVVAITQGRAVLPAEVRPRPLARVLCKLPGKDGSLATPPAMELAIREAGVGRVLLGTAAAGVGRLLGRRGDFFRVAGRSLAQIDDIAGTMPPYDKHVILGPAHPDEVAREIHAVTGVDAAVVDVNDIGCVDVLGSTLEGRSDWLVRALAHNPFGNDDQQTPIVVVRPRGR
;
A
#
# COMPACT_ATOMS: atom_id res chain seq x y z
N MET A 1 -12.64 36.12 -1.06
CA MET A 1 -12.32 35.01 -0.14
C MET A 1 -11.53 33.98 -0.93
N GLU A 2 -10.48 33.44 -0.33
CA GLU A 2 -9.72 32.35 -0.92
C GLU A 2 -10.62 31.10 -1.03
N LYS A 3 -10.65 30.47 -2.21
CA LYS A 3 -11.43 29.25 -2.43
C LYS A 3 -10.66 28.03 -1.91
N PRO A 4 -11.34 27.05 -1.27
CA PRO A 4 -10.72 25.76 -0.95
C PRO A 4 -10.19 25.09 -2.22
N LYS A 5 -8.95 24.59 -2.15
CA LYS A 5 -8.32 23.83 -3.24
C LYS A 5 -8.23 22.38 -2.82
N ILE A 6 -8.78 21.47 -3.62
CA ILE A 6 -8.70 20.02 -3.39
C ILE A 6 -7.30 19.55 -3.76
N THR A 7 -6.55 19.07 -2.77
CA THR A 7 -5.12 18.72 -2.91
C THR A 7 -4.88 17.22 -2.99
N ASN A 8 -5.81 16.40 -2.49
CA ASN A 8 -5.65 14.96 -2.48
C ASN A 8 -7.01 14.25 -2.32
N VAL A 9 -7.12 13.07 -2.92
CA VAL A 9 -8.25 12.14 -2.74
C VAL A 9 -7.66 10.74 -2.71
N TRP A 10 -8.03 9.95 -1.70
CA TRP A 10 -7.58 8.56 -1.55
C TRP A 10 -8.60 7.74 -0.76
N ALA A 11 -8.52 6.41 -0.90
CA ALA A 11 -9.39 5.49 -0.19
C ALA A 11 -8.58 4.42 0.55
N THR A 12 -9.14 3.85 1.60
CA THR A 12 -8.53 2.74 2.34
C THR A 12 -9.58 1.88 3.05
N GLU A 13 -9.22 0.64 3.34
CA GLU A 13 -9.98 -0.18 4.29
C GLU A 13 -9.72 0.34 5.70
N HIS A 14 -10.77 0.64 6.46
CA HIS A 14 -10.66 1.13 7.83
C HIS A 14 -11.38 0.18 8.79
N ALA A 15 -10.70 -0.24 9.85
CA ALA A 15 -11.32 -0.97 10.94
C ALA A 15 -11.55 -0.01 12.11
N ASP A 16 -12.81 0.25 12.45
CA ASP A 16 -13.15 1.09 13.59
C ASP A 16 -12.56 0.46 14.87
N PRO A 17 -11.72 1.19 15.62
CA PRO A 17 -10.98 0.62 16.74
C PRO A 17 -11.88 0.24 17.94
N ILE A 18 -13.09 0.81 18.03
CA ILE A 18 -14.02 0.64 19.14
C ILE A 18 -14.96 -0.53 18.84
N CYS A 19 -15.65 -0.47 17.70
CA CYS A 19 -16.67 -1.47 17.34
C CYS A 19 -16.12 -2.60 16.48
N ARG A 20 -14.85 -2.53 16.05
CA ARG A 20 -14.16 -3.50 15.18
C ARG A 20 -14.93 -3.78 13.88
N ARG A 21 -15.68 -2.80 13.40
CA ARG A 21 -16.38 -2.89 12.11
C ARG A 21 -15.46 -2.39 11.00
N MET A 22 -15.49 -3.09 9.87
CA MET A 22 -14.83 -2.63 8.66
C MET A 22 -15.69 -1.57 7.97
N THR A 23 -15.04 -0.54 7.45
CA THR A 23 -15.60 0.44 6.51
C THR A 23 -14.63 0.61 5.36
N SER A 24 -15.14 1.04 4.21
CA SER A 24 -14.29 1.65 3.19
C SER A 24 -14.27 3.14 3.47
N ARG A 25 -13.10 3.71 3.73
CA ARG A 25 -12.91 5.13 4.02
C ARG A 25 -12.43 5.85 2.78
N LEU A 26 -13.16 6.87 2.34
CA LEU A 26 -12.73 7.85 1.36
C LEU A 26 -12.35 9.14 2.09
N VAL A 27 -11.18 9.70 1.77
CA VAL A 27 -10.73 10.98 2.30
C VAL A 27 -10.49 11.96 1.15
N ILE A 28 -11.10 13.14 1.27
CA ILE A 28 -10.87 14.29 0.39
C ILE A 28 -10.16 15.36 1.21
N GLU A 29 -8.96 15.75 0.81
CA GLU A 29 -8.16 16.77 1.48
C GLU A 29 -8.19 18.09 0.70
N ALA A 30 -8.25 19.20 1.43
CA ALA A 30 -8.24 20.53 0.86
C ALA A 30 -7.47 21.54 1.71
N THR A 31 -7.10 22.67 1.10
CA THR A 31 -6.42 23.77 1.80
C THR A 31 -7.27 24.43 2.89
N LEU A 32 -8.60 24.37 2.76
CA LEU A 32 -9.59 24.99 3.64
C LEU A 32 -10.84 24.10 3.75
N PRO A 33 -11.68 24.26 4.78
CA PRO A 33 -12.96 23.56 4.88
C PRO A 33 -13.80 23.71 3.60
N MET A 34 -14.38 22.61 3.14
CA MET A 34 -15.05 22.51 1.85
C MET A 34 -16.56 22.35 1.99
N SER A 35 -17.31 23.18 1.27
CA SER A 35 -18.73 22.97 1.05
C SER A 35 -18.94 21.72 0.17
N HIS A 36 -19.91 20.88 0.53
CA HIS A 36 -20.12 19.61 -0.14
C HIS A 36 -21.60 19.26 -0.23
N ARG A 37 -21.95 18.46 -1.25
CA ARG A 37 -23.24 17.76 -1.35
C ARG A 37 -22.99 16.32 -1.74
N VAL A 38 -23.53 15.38 -0.97
CA VAL A 38 -23.42 13.94 -1.25
C VAL A 38 -24.77 13.41 -1.71
N ARG A 39 -24.79 12.67 -2.82
CA ARG A 39 -25.99 12.07 -3.41
C ARG A 39 -25.70 10.67 -3.94
N ALA A 40 -26.70 9.81 -3.98
CA ALA A 40 -26.61 8.51 -4.63
C ALA A 40 -27.43 8.56 -5.95
N PRO A 41 -26.79 8.86 -7.09
CA PRO A 41 -27.51 8.97 -8.36
C PRO A 41 -28.11 7.64 -8.85
N SER A 42 -27.55 6.50 -8.42
CA SER A 42 -28.03 5.17 -8.74
C SER A 42 -27.58 4.16 -7.66
N PRO A 43 -28.19 2.96 -7.58
CA PRO A 43 -27.71 1.91 -6.70
C PRO A 43 -26.25 1.56 -7.01
N GLY A 44 -25.40 1.59 -5.99
CA GLY A 44 -23.96 1.32 -6.15
C GLY A 44 -23.14 2.50 -6.66
N GLN A 45 -23.69 3.72 -6.70
CA GLN A 45 -22.93 4.92 -7.00
C GLN A 45 -23.20 6.01 -5.97
N VAL A 46 -22.14 6.66 -5.49
CA VAL A 46 -22.21 7.84 -4.61
C VAL A 46 -21.41 8.97 -5.25
N ARG A 47 -22.00 10.17 -5.33
CA ARG A 47 -21.36 11.36 -5.89
C ARG A 47 -21.28 12.45 -4.84
N ILE A 48 -20.08 13.00 -4.68
CA ILE A 48 -19.74 14.13 -3.82
C ILE A 48 -19.43 15.33 -4.72
N ASP A 49 -20.30 16.33 -4.70
CA ASP A 49 -20.08 17.60 -5.41
C ASP A 49 -19.49 18.64 -4.45
N LEU A 50 -18.48 19.39 -4.90
CA LEU A 50 -17.67 20.29 -4.06
C LEU A 50 -17.80 21.76 -4.50
N PRO A 51 -19.00 22.38 -4.38
CA PRO A 51 -19.23 23.73 -4.88
C PRO A 51 -18.33 24.77 -4.22
N GLY A 52 -17.83 25.72 -5.01
CA GLY A 52 -16.96 26.80 -4.53
C GLY A 52 -15.51 26.36 -4.27
N CYS A 53 -15.17 25.10 -4.56
CA CYS A 53 -13.80 24.60 -4.49
C CYS A 53 -13.15 24.62 -5.89
N ASP A 54 -11.83 24.70 -5.94
CA ASP A 54 -11.04 24.49 -7.15
C ASP A 54 -10.28 23.15 -7.04
N LEU A 55 -10.01 22.48 -8.17
CA LEU A 55 -9.23 21.24 -8.19
C LEU A 55 -7.75 21.59 -8.42
N ALA A 56 -6.88 21.30 -7.44
CA ALA A 56 -5.44 21.51 -7.57
C ALA A 56 -4.67 20.21 -7.88
N MET A 57 -5.15 19.07 -7.39
CA MET A 57 -4.63 17.76 -7.80
C MET A 57 -5.01 17.40 -9.24
N ALA A 58 -4.34 16.39 -9.81
CA ALA A 58 -4.74 15.83 -11.09
C ALA A 58 -6.12 15.16 -11.02
N PRO A 59 -7.04 15.39 -11.97
CA PRO A 59 -8.19 14.51 -12.18
C PRO A 59 -7.69 13.09 -12.48
N ASP A 60 -8.34 12.08 -11.89
CA ASP A 60 -7.89 10.70 -12.00
C ASP A 60 -9.00 9.70 -11.63
N THR A 61 -8.79 8.43 -12.00
CA THR A 61 -9.63 7.29 -11.60
C THR A 61 -8.80 6.29 -10.81
N LEU A 62 -9.09 6.21 -9.52
CA LEU A 62 -8.50 5.28 -8.56
C LEU A 62 -9.20 3.92 -8.62
N THR A 63 -8.46 2.87 -8.93
CA THR A 63 -8.96 1.49 -8.84
C THR A 63 -8.76 0.98 -7.42
N VAL A 64 -9.82 1.01 -6.61
CA VAL A 64 -9.74 0.65 -5.19
C VAL A 64 -9.97 -0.84 -4.99
N ASN A 65 -11.05 -1.43 -5.50
CA ASN A 65 -11.35 -2.87 -5.40
C ASN A 65 -11.07 -3.49 -4.00
N ASP A 66 -11.60 -2.89 -2.93
CA ASP A 66 -11.40 -3.35 -1.55
C ASP A 66 -12.46 -4.37 -1.07
N GLY A 67 -13.37 -4.76 -1.96
CA GLY A 67 -14.49 -5.64 -1.64
C GLY A 67 -15.81 -4.91 -1.36
N LEU A 68 -15.82 -3.58 -1.24
CA LEU A 68 -17.05 -2.77 -1.29
C LEU A 68 -16.90 -1.64 -2.31
N LEU A 69 -15.85 -0.84 -2.16
CA LEU A 69 -15.49 0.26 -3.03
C LEU A 69 -14.68 -0.28 -4.22
N VAL A 70 -15.20 -0.08 -5.42
CA VAL A 70 -14.60 -0.56 -6.67
C VAL A 70 -13.67 0.50 -7.24
N GLU A 71 -14.15 1.74 -7.34
CA GLU A 71 -13.48 2.81 -8.07
C GLU A 71 -13.85 4.18 -7.49
N VAL A 72 -12.89 5.12 -7.50
CA VAL A 72 -13.12 6.54 -7.19
C VAL A 72 -12.65 7.39 -8.37
N THR A 73 -13.56 8.14 -8.98
CA THR A 73 -13.27 9.06 -10.08
C THR A 73 -13.32 10.50 -9.56
N VAL A 74 -12.22 11.23 -9.75
CA VAL A 74 -12.13 12.67 -9.48
C VAL A 74 -12.19 13.43 -10.79
N ALA A 75 -13.15 14.33 -10.92
CA ALA A 75 -13.34 15.15 -12.09
C ALA A 75 -13.55 16.62 -11.70
N ALA A 76 -13.17 17.54 -12.58
CA ALA A 76 -13.60 18.93 -12.51
C ALA A 76 -14.48 19.22 -13.72
N ASP A 77 -15.72 19.64 -13.48
CA ASP A 77 -16.55 20.24 -14.52
C ASP A 77 -16.41 21.77 -14.48
N HIS A 78 -17.15 22.47 -15.35
CA HIS A 78 -17.09 23.92 -15.47
C HIS A 78 -17.69 24.65 -14.26
N LEU A 79 -18.36 23.95 -13.33
CA LEU A 79 -19.00 24.53 -12.15
C LEU A 79 -18.18 24.27 -10.89
N HIS A 80 -17.80 23.01 -10.65
CA HIS A 80 -17.06 22.60 -9.47
C HIS A 80 -16.42 21.20 -9.61
N PRO A 81 -15.42 20.88 -8.77
CA PRO A 81 -14.92 19.52 -8.62
C PRO A 81 -16.02 18.55 -8.14
N SER A 82 -15.89 17.28 -8.52
CA SER A 82 -16.72 16.20 -8.03
C SER A 82 -15.91 14.92 -7.86
N VAL A 83 -16.30 14.12 -6.87
CA VAL A 83 -15.76 12.78 -6.61
C VAL A 83 -16.90 11.78 -6.73
N THR A 84 -16.76 10.80 -7.62
CA THR A 84 -17.74 9.75 -7.83
C THR A 84 -17.18 8.41 -7.38
N VAL A 85 -17.91 7.73 -6.52
CA VAL A 85 -17.55 6.43 -5.94
C VAL A 85 -18.44 5.37 -6.56
N LYS A 86 -17.83 4.31 -7.08
CA LYS A 86 -18.50 3.10 -7.53
C LYS A 86 -18.40 2.04 -6.45
N LEU A 87 -19.54 1.48 -6.05
CA LEU A 87 -19.67 0.45 -5.03
C LEU A 87 -20.17 -0.84 -5.67
N GLU A 88 -19.71 -1.97 -5.16
CA GLU A 88 -20.19 -3.29 -5.59
C GLU A 88 -21.54 -3.65 -4.95
N HIS A 89 -21.81 -3.10 -3.78
CA HIS A 89 -23.10 -3.24 -3.09
C HIS A 89 -23.56 -1.86 -2.59
N ALA A 90 -24.87 -1.63 -2.63
CA ALA A 90 -25.43 -0.45 -1.99
C ALA A 90 -25.22 -0.54 -0.47
N CYS A 91 -24.82 0.57 0.15
CA CYS A 91 -24.58 0.65 1.58
C CYS A 91 -24.98 2.03 2.11
N SER A 92 -25.08 2.16 3.43
CA SER A 92 -25.10 3.47 4.09
C SER A 92 -23.70 4.06 4.16
N TRP A 93 -23.62 5.37 4.33
CA TRP A 93 -22.36 6.08 4.56
C TRP A 93 -22.54 7.20 5.58
N THR A 94 -21.45 7.58 6.24
CA THR A 94 -21.37 8.77 7.09
C THR A 94 -20.39 9.77 6.51
N VAL A 95 -20.64 11.05 6.73
CA VAL A 95 -19.77 12.14 6.24
C VAL A 95 -19.33 12.96 7.44
N THR A 96 -18.01 13.07 7.62
CA THR A 96 -17.40 13.76 8.75
C THR A 96 -16.44 14.83 8.23
N PRO A 97 -16.84 16.12 8.30
CA PRO A 97 -15.94 17.23 8.04
C PRO A 97 -14.95 17.38 9.20
N CYS A 98 -13.66 17.37 8.91
CA CYS A 98 -12.59 17.59 9.87
C CYS A 98 -11.91 18.92 9.57
N ALA A 99 -12.07 19.89 10.48
CA ALA A 99 -11.34 21.15 10.42
C ALA A 99 -9.85 20.91 10.66
N GLY A 100 -8.99 21.64 9.96
CA GLY A 100 -7.55 21.48 10.02
C GLY A 100 -6.87 22.05 8.78
N VAL A 101 -5.55 21.87 8.70
CA VAL A 101 -4.79 22.11 7.46
C VAL A 101 -3.88 20.89 7.25
N PRO A 102 -4.17 20.05 6.24
CA PRO A 102 -5.33 20.14 5.34
C PRO A 102 -6.65 19.95 6.08
N ALA A 103 -7.70 20.62 5.62
CA ALA A 103 -9.06 20.28 6.00
C ALA A 103 -9.43 18.97 5.29
N ARG A 104 -10.21 18.12 5.96
CA ARG A 104 -10.60 16.81 5.41
C ARG A 104 -12.11 16.67 5.37
N LEU A 105 -12.59 15.99 4.34
CA LEU A 105 -13.93 15.40 4.33
C LEU A 105 -13.75 13.89 4.30
N VAL A 106 -14.13 13.23 5.40
CA VAL A 106 -14.02 11.78 5.56
C VAL A 106 -15.38 11.17 5.31
N ILE A 107 -15.46 10.22 4.38
CA ILE A 107 -16.67 9.46 4.07
C ILE A 107 -16.41 8.00 4.38
N ASP A 108 -17.14 7.44 5.33
CA ASP A 108 -17.05 6.03 5.70
C ASP A 108 -18.25 5.27 5.14
N PHE A 109 -17.99 4.28 4.29
CA PHE A 109 -18.98 3.40 3.68
C PHE A 109 -19.09 2.11 4.50
N ASP A 110 -20.30 1.81 4.97
CA ASP A 110 -20.55 0.71 5.90
C ASP A 110 -20.53 -0.67 5.20
N TRP A 111 -19.80 -1.64 5.79
CA TRP A 111 -19.66 -2.99 5.24
C TRP A 111 -20.80 -3.96 5.59
N SER A 112 -21.94 -3.52 6.12
CA SER A 112 -23.02 -4.45 6.52
C SER A 112 -23.48 -5.38 5.40
N ALA A 113 -23.54 -4.89 4.15
CA ALA A 113 -23.86 -5.73 3.00
C ALA A 113 -22.80 -6.81 2.72
N VAL A 114 -21.52 -6.46 2.86
CA VAL A 114 -20.40 -7.42 2.75
C VAL A 114 -20.46 -8.42 3.89
N ARG A 115 -20.72 -7.95 5.11
CA ARG A 115 -20.83 -8.79 6.30
C ARG A 115 -21.96 -9.81 6.16
N ALA A 116 -23.13 -9.42 5.67
CA ALA A 116 -24.25 -10.32 5.45
C ALA A 116 -23.92 -11.48 4.49
N ILE A 117 -22.97 -11.30 3.56
CA ILE A 117 -22.52 -12.35 2.65
C ILE A 117 -21.65 -13.39 3.38
N PHE A 118 -20.82 -12.93 4.32
CA PHE A 118 -19.88 -13.76 5.08
C PHE A 118 -20.45 -14.32 6.39
N GLU A 119 -21.48 -13.71 6.95
CA GLU A 119 -22.05 -14.09 8.24
C GLU A 119 -22.55 -15.55 8.22
N GLY A 120 -22.13 -16.31 9.23
CA GLY A 120 -22.40 -17.74 9.33
C GLY A 120 -21.58 -18.63 8.38
N ARG A 121 -20.76 -18.06 7.49
CA ARG A 121 -19.83 -18.85 6.65
C ARG A 121 -18.62 -19.29 7.46
N VAL A 122 -18.12 -20.48 7.14
CA VAL A 122 -16.84 -20.98 7.66
C VAL A 122 -15.85 -21.06 6.50
N VAL A 123 -14.74 -20.33 6.57
CA VAL A 123 -13.70 -20.34 5.52
C VAL A 123 -12.47 -21.07 6.03
N GLY A 124 -12.10 -22.16 5.34
CA GLY A 124 -10.81 -22.81 5.53
C GLY A 124 -9.71 -22.00 4.84
N VAL A 125 -8.71 -21.58 5.59
CA VAL A 125 -7.53 -20.87 5.08
C VAL A 125 -6.31 -21.76 5.31
N ASP A 126 -5.67 -22.21 4.23
CA ASP A 126 -4.51 -23.09 4.28
C ASP A 126 -3.24 -22.34 3.84
N PRO A 127 -2.38 -21.88 4.76
CA PRO A 127 -1.07 -21.40 4.37
C PRO A 127 -0.19 -22.59 3.96
N GLY A 128 0.16 -22.70 2.67
CA GLY A 128 0.95 -23.80 2.12
C GLY A 128 2.28 -24.02 2.87
N HIS A 129 2.82 -25.24 2.83
CA HIS A 129 4.12 -25.60 3.41
C HIS A 129 4.22 -25.37 4.93
N GLY A 130 5.42 -25.28 5.49
CA GLY A 130 5.68 -25.03 6.92
C GLY A 130 6.59 -26.08 7.56
N GLY A 131 7.31 -25.69 8.61
CA GLY A 131 8.30 -26.54 9.26
C GLY A 131 9.49 -26.80 8.33
N SER A 132 9.84 -28.07 8.12
CA SER A 132 10.91 -28.48 7.19
C SER A 132 10.55 -28.30 5.72
N ASP A 133 9.26 -28.27 5.38
CA ASP A 133 8.81 -27.96 4.04
C ASP A 133 8.88 -26.44 3.81
N ASN A 134 9.88 -26.01 3.04
CA ASN A 134 10.11 -24.59 2.75
C ASN A 134 9.23 -24.06 1.61
N GLY A 135 8.63 -24.96 0.82
CA GLY A 135 8.11 -24.64 -0.51
C GLY A 135 9.19 -24.09 -1.44
N GLU A 136 8.79 -23.21 -2.33
CA GLU A 136 9.69 -22.52 -3.25
C GLU A 136 10.60 -21.52 -2.54
N ARG A 137 11.75 -21.26 -3.17
CA ARG A 137 12.77 -20.33 -2.67
C ARG A 137 13.08 -19.26 -3.70
N GLY A 138 12.91 -18.01 -3.29
CA GLY A 138 13.26 -16.86 -4.13
C GLY A 138 14.77 -16.65 -4.28
N PRO A 139 15.22 -15.94 -5.33
CA PRO A 139 16.63 -15.69 -5.58
C PRO A 139 17.40 -14.97 -4.46
N VAL A 140 16.75 -14.22 -3.57
CA VAL A 140 17.35 -13.61 -2.36
C VAL A 140 16.89 -14.28 -1.06
N ASN A 141 16.53 -15.56 -1.16
CA ASN A 141 16.36 -16.48 -0.04
C ASN A 141 15.13 -16.20 0.83
N LEU A 142 14.07 -15.58 0.25
CA LEU A 142 12.73 -15.69 0.80
C LEU A 142 12.19 -17.11 0.60
N LEU A 143 11.39 -17.56 1.56
CA LEU A 143 10.82 -18.91 1.60
C LEU A 143 9.31 -18.80 1.49
N GLU A 144 8.71 -19.58 0.60
CA GLU A 144 7.26 -19.61 0.36
C GLU A 144 6.47 -19.81 1.66
N LYS A 145 6.91 -20.71 2.53
CA LYS A 145 6.23 -20.98 3.81
C LYS A 145 6.01 -19.74 4.69
N ASN A 146 6.88 -18.74 4.60
CA ASN A 146 6.77 -17.52 5.39
C ASN A 146 5.76 -16.56 4.72
N ILE A 147 5.85 -16.41 3.41
CA ILE A 147 4.97 -15.54 2.63
C ILE A 147 3.52 -16.00 2.70
N THR A 148 3.30 -17.29 2.51
CA THR A 148 1.97 -17.92 2.60
C THR A 148 1.35 -17.72 3.98
N LEU A 149 2.13 -17.85 5.05
CA LEU A 149 1.67 -17.62 6.42
C LEU A 149 1.29 -16.16 6.66
N ASP A 150 2.10 -15.23 6.20
CA ASP A 150 1.84 -13.79 6.35
C ASP A 150 0.55 -13.38 5.64
N VAL A 151 0.40 -13.74 4.36
CA VAL A 151 -0.82 -13.44 3.58
C VAL A 151 -2.04 -14.10 4.20
N ALA A 152 -1.93 -15.36 4.62
CA ALA A 152 -3.03 -16.10 5.23
C ALA A 152 -3.50 -15.50 6.57
N ARG A 153 -2.58 -14.98 7.40
CA ARG A 153 -2.94 -14.29 8.66
C ARG A 153 -3.71 -13.01 8.41
N VAL A 154 -3.27 -12.22 7.43
CA VAL A 154 -3.96 -11.00 7.02
C VAL A 154 -5.34 -11.34 6.47
N LEU A 155 -5.45 -12.35 5.61
CA LEU A 155 -6.73 -12.85 5.08
C LEU A 155 -7.66 -13.32 6.20
N ALA A 156 -7.16 -14.12 7.15
CA ALA A 156 -7.95 -14.62 8.27
C ALA A 156 -8.50 -13.49 9.14
N THR A 157 -7.68 -12.46 9.41
CA THR A 157 -8.10 -11.28 10.16
C THR A 157 -9.22 -10.54 9.45
N ARG A 158 -9.07 -10.27 8.15
CA ARG A 158 -10.10 -9.58 7.34
C ARG A 158 -11.40 -10.36 7.25
N LEU A 159 -11.34 -11.66 6.97
CA LEU A 159 -12.52 -12.53 6.92
C LEU A 159 -13.26 -12.56 8.26
N THR A 160 -12.52 -12.58 9.37
CA THR A 160 -13.10 -12.53 10.72
C THR A 160 -13.79 -11.19 10.97
N LEU A 161 -13.16 -10.07 10.63
CA LEU A 161 -13.75 -8.73 10.74
C LEU A 161 -14.98 -8.56 9.83
N ALA A 162 -15.02 -9.29 8.71
CA ALA A 162 -16.15 -9.36 7.80
C ALA A 162 -17.26 -10.31 8.26
N GLY A 163 -17.11 -11.01 9.41
CA GLY A 163 -18.15 -11.85 10.00
C GLY A 163 -18.10 -13.33 9.64
N ALA A 164 -17.09 -13.79 8.88
CA ALA A 164 -16.88 -15.23 8.66
C ALA A 164 -16.17 -15.87 9.87
N ALA A 165 -16.49 -17.13 10.14
CA ALA A 165 -15.62 -17.97 10.96
C ALA A 165 -14.44 -18.45 10.11
N VAL A 166 -13.23 -18.44 10.67
CA VAL A 166 -12.02 -18.84 9.93
C VAL A 166 -11.35 -20.02 10.61
N VAL A 167 -11.00 -21.04 9.83
CA VAL A 167 -10.18 -22.17 10.28
C VAL A 167 -8.87 -22.16 9.51
N MET A 168 -7.79 -21.83 10.22
CA MET A 168 -6.44 -21.92 9.67
C MET A 168 -5.88 -23.33 9.88
N THR A 169 -5.34 -23.95 8.83
CA THR A 169 -4.70 -25.28 8.93
C THR A 169 -3.38 -25.22 9.73
N ARG A 170 -2.69 -24.08 9.68
CA ARG A 170 -1.58 -23.70 10.56
C ARG A 170 -1.60 -22.20 10.84
N SER A 171 -1.17 -21.79 12.03
CA SER A 171 -1.04 -20.38 12.45
C SER A 171 0.40 -19.98 12.79
N SER A 172 1.36 -20.90 12.65
CA SER A 172 2.79 -20.73 12.91
C SER A 172 3.64 -21.46 11.85
N ASP A 173 4.97 -21.34 11.94
CA ASP A 173 5.89 -22.14 11.13
C ASP A 173 6.00 -23.57 11.69
N GLN A 174 5.04 -24.40 11.29
CA GLN A 174 4.96 -25.80 11.71
C GLN A 174 4.64 -26.69 10.51
N GLU A 175 5.15 -27.91 10.55
CA GLU A 175 4.80 -28.93 9.56
C GLU A 175 3.43 -29.53 9.89
N VAL A 176 2.50 -29.43 8.94
CA VAL A 176 1.17 -30.05 9.03
C VAL A 176 0.98 -30.93 7.80
N PRO A 177 0.84 -32.26 7.95
CA PRO A 177 0.60 -33.16 6.82
C PRO A 177 -0.69 -32.78 6.08
N MET A 178 -0.69 -32.88 4.75
CA MET A 178 -1.83 -32.51 3.90
C MET A 178 -3.14 -33.19 4.35
N ALA A 179 -3.11 -34.48 4.71
CA ALA A 179 -4.30 -35.18 5.21
C ALA A 179 -4.91 -34.53 6.47
N LYS A 180 -4.07 -34.03 7.39
CA LYS A 180 -4.51 -33.32 8.61
C LYS A 180 -5.08 -31.95 8.28
N ARG A 181 -4.47 -31.21 7.33
CA ARG A 181 -5.01 -29.92 6.84
C ARG A 181 -6.44 -30.09 6.34
N LEU A 182 -6.66 -31.12 5.51
CA LEU A 182 -7.98 -31.42 4.97
C LEU A 182 -8.97 -31.93 6.04
N SER A 183 -8.51 -32.65 7.07
CA SER A 183 -9.37 -33.10 8.16
C SER A 183 -9.83 -31.92 9.02
N GLN A 184 -8.94 -30.98 9.36
CA GLN A 184 -9.28 -29.76 10.10
C GLN A 184 -10.40 -28.96 9.40
N VAL A 185 -10.30 -28.81 8.07
CA VAL A 185 -11.29 -28.10 7.25
C VAL A 185 -12.65 -28.81 7.27
N ARG A 186 -12.66 -30.15 7.19
CA ARG A 186 -13.89 -30.96 7.24
C ARG A 186 -14.53 -30.98 8.63
N GLU A 187 -13.72 -31.16 9.67
CA GLU A 187 -14.16 -31.16 11.07
C GLU A 187 -14.78 -29.81 11.45
N ALA A 188 -14.21 -28.72 10.94
CA ALA A 188 -14.76 -27.37 11.09
C ALA A 188 -16.02 -27.11 10.25
N ARG A 189 -16.41 -28.04 9.37
CA ARG A 189 -17.52 -27.89 8.42
C ARG A 189 -17.37 -26.61 7.58
N ALA A 190 -16.16 -26.39 7.06
CA ALA A 190 -15.91 -25.24 6.19
C ALA A 190 -16.84 -25.24 4.96
N ASP A 191 -17.24 -24.06 4.52
CA ASP A 191 -17.98 -23.86 3.27
C ASP A 191 -17.06 -23.94 2.06
N VAL A 192 -15.80 -23.51 2.20
CA VAL A 192 -14.77 -23.48 1.16
C VAL A 192 -13.39 -23.65 1.78
N LEU A 193 -12.43 -24.06 0.96
CA LEU A 193 -11.00 -24.07 1.28
C LEU A 193 -10.24 -23.17 0.30
N VAL A 194 -9.46 -22.22 0.83
CA VAL A 194 -8.50 -21.43 0.07
C VAL A 194 -7.10 -21.75 0.58
N SER A 195 -6.28 -22.37 -0.26
CA SER A 195 -4.87 -22.59 0.02
C SER A 195 -4.03 -21.47 -0.60
N VAL A 196 -3.20 -20.80 0.19
CA VAL A 196 -2.33 -19.71 -0.24
C VAL A 196 -0.93 -20.27 -0.52
N HIS A 197 -0.42 -19.97 -1.71
CA HIS A 197 0.86 -20.43 -2.25
C HIS A 197 1.60 -19.31 -3.01
N THR A 198 2.84 -19.57 -3.34
CA THR A 198 3.58 -18.83 -4.38
C THR A 198 3.91 -19.77 -5.53
N PHE A 199 4.22 -19.23 -6.71
CA PHE A 199 4.67 -20.03 -7.83
C PHE A 199 6.20 -20.03 -7.95
N GLY A 200 6.76 -21.15 -8.41
CA GLY A 200 8.16 -21.31 -8.74
C GLY A 200 8.38 -21.65 -10.21
N SER A 201 9.38 -21.01 -10.82
CA SER A 201 9.81 -21.26 -12.19
C SER A 201 11.34 -21.29 -12.29
N ARG A 202 11.87 -22.15 -13.17
CA ARG A 202 13.31 -22.14 -13.51
C ARG A 202 13.71 -20.88 -14.28
N ASP A 203 12.79 -20.35 -15.09
CA ASP A 203 12.95 -19.07 -15.75
C ASP A 203 12.50 -17.95 -14.79
N ARG A 204 13.47 -17.14 -14.34
CA ARG A 204 13.27 -16.05 -13.37
C ARG A 204 12.63 -14.80 -13.99
N SER A 205 12.36 -14.79 -15.29
CA SER A 205 11.55 -13.74 -15.94
C SER A 205 10.05 -14.02 -15.83
N VAL A 206 9.65 -15.27 -15.58
CA VAL A 206 8.25 -15.65 -15.41
C VAL A 206 7.71 -15.04 -14.12
N GLY A 207 6.61 -14.30 -14.24
CA GLY A 207 5.89 -13.69 -13.12
C GLY A 207 4.40 -14.06 -13.16
N GLY A 208 3.66 -13.63 -12.14
CA GLY A 208 2.21 -13.54 -12.19
C GLY A 208 1.46 -14.41 -11.18
N SER A 209 0.24 -13.98 -10.89
CA SER A 209 -0.71 -14.71 -10.06
C SER A 209 -1.50 -15.77 -10.83
N ARG A 210 -1.95 -16.83 -10.16
CA ARG A 210 -2.82 -17.88 -10.71
C ARG A 210 -3.75 -18.42 -9.64
N ALA A 211 -4.96 -18.81 -10.03
CA ALA A 211 -5.83 -19.64 -9.20
C ALA A 211 -5.93 -21.05 -9.80
N LEU A 212 -5.68 -22.06 -8.99
CA LEU A 212 -5.83 -23.46 -9.34
C LEU A 212 -7.07 -24.05 -8.69
N HIS A 213 -7.70 -25.02 -9.35
CA HIS A 213 -8.91 -25.67 -8.84
C HIS A 213 -8.88 -27.20 -8.99
N LEU A 214 -9.66 -27.88 -8.15
CA LEU A 214 -9.98 -29.30 -8.32
C LEU A 214 -10.94 -29.51 -9.51
N PRO A 215 -11.02 -30.72 -10.10
CA PRO A 215 -11.83 -30.98 -11.29
C PRO A 215 -13.34 -31.09 -10.99
N ASP A 216 -13.89 -30.08 -10.32
CA ASP A 216 -15.32 -29.91 -10.06
C ASP A 216 -15.75 -28.46 -10.32
N SER A 217 -17.03 -28.28 -10.67
CA SER A 217 -17.58 -26.99 -11.10
C SER A 217 -17.61 -25.93 -10.00
N ARG A 218 -17.66 -26.33 -8.72
CA ARG A 218 -17.71 -25.40 -7.59
C ARG A 218 -16.33 -24.82 -7.31
N SER A 219 -15.29 -25.66 -7.32
CA SER A 219 -13.90 -25.24 -7.19
C SER A 219 -13.44 -24.37 -8.36
N GLU A 220 -13.82 -24.72 -9.59
CA GLU A 220 -13.49 -23.91 -10.77
C GLU A 220 -14.10 -22.50 -10.68
N ARG A 221 -15.38 -22.42 -10.29
CA ARG A 221 -16.07 -21.13 -10.06
C ARG A 221 -15.39 -20.29 -8.98
N LEU A 222 -15.05 -20.91 -7.85
CA LEU A 222 -14.33 -20.23 -6.76
C LEU A 222 -12.99 -19.67 -7.26
N ALA A 223 -12.19 -20.49 -7.95
CA ALA A 223 -10.91 -20.06 -8.51
C ALA A 223 -11.05 -18.94 -9.53
N ARG A 224 -12.11 -18.94 -10.36
CA ARG A 224 -12.36 -17.88 -11.34
C ARG A 224 -12.63 -16.52 -10.69
N HIS A 225 -13.48 -16.48 -9.66
CA HIS A 225 -13.75 -15.25 -8.92
C HIS A 225 -12.49 -14.71 -8.23
N ILE A 226 -11.70 -15.58 -7.60
CA ILE A 226 -10.45 -15.18 -6.96
C ILE A 226 -9.42 -14.70 -8.01
N ALA A 227 -9.26 -15.39 -9.13
CA ALA A 227 -8.34 -14.98 -10.20
C ALA A 227 -8.71 -13.60 -10.80
N ALA A 228 -10.00 -13.34 -11.01
CA ALA A 228 -10.46 -12.04 -11.49
C ALA A 228 -10.14 -10.92 -10.48
N SER A 229 -10.37 -11.16 -9.19
CA SER A 229 -10.04 -10.20 -8.13
C SER A 229 -8.54 -9.98 -7.96
N LEU A 230 -7.71 -11.02 -8.08
CA LEU A 230 -6.24 -10.88 -8.07
C LEU A 230 -5.76 -10.01 -9.22
N SER A 231 -6.24 -10.29 -10.43
CA SER A 231 -5.87 -9.52 -11.64
C SER A 231 -6.29 -8.05 -11.56
N ALA A 232 -7.32 -7.73 -10.78
CA ALA A 232 -7.83 -6.36 -10.63
C ALA A 232 -7.15 -5.56 -9.52
N LYS A 233 -6.40 -6.21 -8.62
CA LYS A 233 -5.87 -5.60 -7.39
C LYS A 233 -4.34 -5.73 -7.25
N LEU A 234 -3.74 -6.77 -7.82
CA LEU A 234 -2.30 -6.99 -7.72
C LEU A 234 -1.56 -6.43 -8.94
N PRO A 235 -0.37 -5.82 -8.76
CA PRO A 235 0.46 -5.30 -9.85
C PRO A 235 1.20 -6.40 -10.64
N VAL A 236 0.71 -7.65 -10.59
CA VAL A 236 1.30 -8.82 -11.23
C VAL A 236 0.50 -9.20 -12.48
N VAL A 237 1.14 -9.84 -13.46
CA VAL A 237 0.40 -10.39 -14.61
C VAL A 237 -0.50 -11.55 -14.17
N SER A 238 -1.65 -11.73 -14.83
CA SER A 238 -2.51 -12.89 -14.57
C SER A 238 -2.06 -14.08 -15.43
N ARG A 239 -1.74 -15.20 -14.79
CA ARG A 239 -1.52 -16.51 -15.43
C ARG A 239 -2.81 -17.34 -15.52
N GLY A 240 -3.97 -16.72 -15.25
CA GLY A 240 -5.31 -17.29 -15.43
C GLY A 240 -5.74 -18.30 -14.37
N VAL A 241 -6.70 -19.14 -14.77
CA VAL A 241 -7.25 -20.25 -13.98
C VAL A 241 -6.79 -21.57 -14.60
N ALA A 242 -6.34 -22.53 -13.79
CA ALA A 242 -5.95 -23.85 -14.29
C ALA A 242 -6.30 -24.98 -13.30
N ARG A 243 -6.28 -26.22 -13.77
CA ARG A 243 -6.46 -27.38 -12.88
C ARG A 243 -5.25 -27.53 -11.97
N TYR A 244 -5.50 -27.88 -10.70
CA TYR A 244 -4.44 -28.25 -9.78
C TYR A 244 -3.73 -29.52 -10.29
N PRO A 245 -2.40 -29.51 -10.49
CA PRO A 245 -1.68 -30.62 -11.11
C PRO A 245 -1.42 -31.78 -10.15
N GLY A 246 -1.50 -31.55 -8.84
CA GLY A 246 -1.23 -32.56 -7.82
C GLY A 246 -2.44 -33.44 -7.51
N LYS A 247 -2.20 -34.53 -6.78
CA LYS A 247 -3.25 -35.39 -6.23
C LYS A 247 -3.35 -35.15 -4.72
N LEU A 248 -4.57 -34.85 -4.25
CA LEU A 248 -4.83 -34.74 -2.82
C LEU A 248 -4.94 -36.13 -2.17
N PRO A 249 -4.51 -36.30 -0.91
CA PRO A 249 -4.60 -37.57 -0.20
C PRO A 249 -6.06 -37.98 0.10
N ALA A 250 -6.99 -37.03 0.08
CA ALA A 250 -8.42 -37.27 0.19
C ALA A 250 -9.20 -36.07 -0.39
N ASP A 251 -10.46 -36.28 -0.77
CA ASP A 251 -11.36 -35.20 -1.23
C ASP A 251 -11.66 -34.23 -0.08
N PRO A 252 -11.37 -32.92 -0.18
CA PRO A 252 -11.72 -31.94 0.85
C PRO A 252 -13.22 -31.91 1.20
N GLY A 253 -14.11 -32.38 0.31
CA GLY A 253 -15.56 -32.38 0.50
C GLY A 253 -16.19 -30.98 0.34
N VAL A 254 -15.37 -29.98 0.08
CA VAL A 254 -15.74 -28.56 -0.05
C VAL A 254 -15.07 -27.98 -1.29
N PRO A 255 -15.66 -26.95 -1.94
CA PRO A 255 -15.00 -26.20 -3.01
C PRO A 255 -13.61 -25.71 -2.57
N CYS A 256 -12.60 -25.95 -3.39
CA CYS A 256 -11.20 -25.72 -3.04
C CYS A 256 -10.46 -24.96 -4.15
N ALA A 257 -9.73 -23.91 -3.77
CA ALA A 257 -8.84 -23.18 -4.67
C ALA A 257 -7.42 -23.05 -4.09
N PHE A 258 -6.40 -23.26 -4.91
CA PHE A 258 -4.99 -22.99 -4.56
C PHE A 258 -4.55 -21.72 -5.26
N ILE A 259 -4.15 -20.73 -4.48
CA ILE A 259 -3.90 -19.38 -4.95
C ILE A 259 -2.41 -19.11 -4.95
N GLU A 260 -1.83 -19.05 -6.14
CA GLU A 260 -0.46 -18.59 -6.35
C GLU A 260 -0.52 -17.07 -6.45
N VAL A 261 -0.24 -16.35 -5.36
CA VAL A 261 -0.43 -14.88 -5.32
C VAL A 261 0.57 -14.11 -6.20
N ALA A 262 1.78 -14.66 -6.37
CA ALA A 262 2.83 -14.19 -7.27
C ALA A 262 3.91 -15.28 -7.38
N THR A 263 4.90 -15.05 -8.25
CA THR A 263 6.00 -15.97 -8.54
C THR A 263 7.24 -15.62 -7.71
N ILE A 264 7.53 -16.39 -6.67
CA ILE A 264 8.64 -16.10 -5.72
C ILE A 264 10.03 -16.20 -6.36
N THR A 265 10.16 -16.95 -7.45
CA THR A 265 11.44 -17.06 -8.18
C THR A 265 11.70 -15.89 -9.13
N ASN A 266 10.72 -14.99 -9.33
CA ASN A 266 10.88 -13.79 -10.14
C ASN A 266 11.64 -12.71 -9.37
N TRP A 267 12.61 -12.06 -10.01
CA TRP A 267 13.44 -11.03 -9.37
C TRP A 267 12.65 -9.85 -8.84
N VAL A 268 11.61 -9.44 -9.57
CA VAL A 268 10.76 -8.30 -9.20
C VAL A 268 9.73 -8.72 -8.16
N GLU A 269 9.02 -9.82 -8.42
CA GLU A 269 7.91 -10.22 -7.53
C GLU A 269 8.38 -10.72 -6.16
N GLU A 270 9.62 -11.25 -6.03
CA GLU A 270 10.21 -11.53 -4.72
C GLU A 270 10.34 -10.25 -3.87
N GLY A 271 10.66 -9.13 -4.52
CA GLY A 271 10.69 -7.78 -3.91
C GLY A 271 9.38 -7.46 -3.22
N TRP A 272 8.26 -7.62 -3.93
CA TRP A 272 6.93 -7.30 -3.44
C TRP A 272 6.52 -8.10 -2.20
N PHE A 273 7.04 -9.31 -1.99
CA PHE A 273 6.73 -10.08 -0.79
C PHE A 273 7.26 -9.47 0.52
N ARG A 274 8.22 -8.54 0.44
CA ARG A 274 8.66 -7.76 1.61
C ARG A 274 7.67 -6.66 1.98
N SER A 275 6.90 -6.17 1.01
CA SER A 275 5.91 -5.13 1.21
C SER A 275 4.69 -5.66 1.97
N THR A 276 4.40 -5.03 3.11
CA THR A 276 3.14 -5.28 3.84
C THR A 276 1.94 -4.94 2.97
N THR A 277 2.01 -3.85 2.20
CA THR A 277 0.97 -3.43 1.27
C THR A 277 0.65 -4.50 0.23
N PHE A 278 1.66 -5.15 -0.35
CA PHE A 278 1.42 -6.25 -1.30
C PHE A 278 0.67 -7.42 -0.63
N LYS A 279 1.10 -7.84 0.56
CA LYS A 279 0.45 -8.91 1.32
C LYS A 279 -0.99 -8.56 1.66
N GLU A 280 -1.23 -7.30 2.02
CA GLU A 280 -2.56 -6.77 2.28
C GLU A 280 -3.43 -6.76 1.03
N ARG A 281 -2.93 -6.29 -0.10
CA ARG A 281 -3.64 -6.32 -1.39
C ARG A 281 -3.97 -7.75 -1.82
N ALA A 282 -3.05 -8.70 -1.65
CA ALA A 282 -3.29 -10.11 -1.97
C ALA A 282 -4.42 -10.71 -1.12
N ALA A 283 -4.42 -10.45 0.19
CA ALA A 283 -5.50 -10.90 1.07
C ALA A 283 -6.84 -10.23 0.75
N SER A 284 -6.86 -8.92 0.47
CA SER A 284 -8.08 -8.19 0.07
C SER A 284 -8.64 -8.71 -1.27
N ALA A 285 -7.78 -9.02 -2.23
CA ALA A 285 -8.16 -9.63 -3.50
C ALA A 285 -8.80 -11.02 -3.34
N ILE A 286 -8.19 -11.88 -2.51
CA ILE A 286 -8.74 -13.22 -2.20
C ILE A 286 -10.11 -13.09 -1.52
N MET A 287 -10.23 -12.19 -0.54
CA MET A 287 -11.50 -11.93 0.15
C MET A 287 -12.58 -11.42 -0.82
N THR A 288 -12.23 -10.50 -1.73
CA THR A 288 -13.17 -10.00 -2.75
C THR A 288 -13.67 -11.12 -3.66
N GLY A 289 -12.79 -12.03 -4.07
CA GLY A 289 -13.16 -13.21 -4.86
C GLY A 289 -14.10 -14.16 -4.09
N LEU A 290 -13.82 -14.39 -2.80
CA LEU A 290 -14.70 -15.17 -1.92
C LEU A 290 -16.08 -14.54 -1.76
N LYS A 291 -16.14 -13.22 -1.56
CA LYS A 291 -17.39 -12.47 -1.46
C LYS A 291 -18.24 -12.66 -2.71
N ARG A 292 -17.66 -12.49 -3.90
CA ARG A 292 -18.34 -12.69 -5.19
C ARG A 292 -18.85 -14.12 -5.36
N TYR A 293 -18.05 -15.11 -4.96
CA TYR A 293 -18.46 -16.51 -4.96
C TYR A 293 -19.67 -16.77 -4.05
N PHE A 294 -19.68 -16.22 -2.83
CA PHE A 294 -20.78 -16.41 -1.89
C PHE A 294 -22.03 -15.59 -2.24
N ALA A 295 -21.88 -14.43 -2.88
CA ALA A 295 -23.00 -13.61 -3.33
C ALA A 295 -23.88 -14.33 -4.38
N GLU A 296 -23.30 -15.22 -5.18
CA GLU A 296 -24.03 -16.11 -6.11
C GLU A 296 -24.76 -17.25 -5.41
N GLN A 297 -24.51 -17.47 -4.12
CA GLN A 297 -25.11 -18.52 -3.31
C GLN A 297 -25.70 -17.94 -2.01
N PRO A 298 -26.70 -17.03 -2.09
CA PRO A 298 -27.25 -16.42 -0.89
C PRO A 298 -27.78 -17.51 0.05
N ARG A 299 -27.40 -17.44 1.32
CA ARG A 299 -28.13 -18.18 2.37
C ARG A 299 -29.38 -17.37 2.71
N GLU A 300 -30.47 -18.05 3.06
CA GLU A 300 -31.56 -17.37 3.75
C GLU A 300 -30.98 -16.70 5.00
N ALA A 301 -31.10 -15.39 5.08
CA ALA A 301 -30.63 -14.65 6.24
C ALA A 301 -31.40 -15.15 7.47
N PRO A 302 -30.74 -15.37 8.63
CA PRO A 302 -31.50 -15.49 9.87
C PRO A 302 -32.34 -14.21 10.03
N ALA A 303 -33.63 -14.36 10.34
CA ALA A 303 -34.57 -13.25 10.41
C ALA A 303 -34.03 -12.14 11.35
N VAL A 304 -33.54 -11.05 10.76
CA VAL A 304 -33.11 -9.88 11.51
C VAL A 304 -34.39 -9.10 11.85
N SER A 305 -34.73 -9.04 13.14
CA SER A 305 -35.71 -8.08 13.66
C SER A 305 -35.21 -6.67 13.35
N GLY A 306 -35.83 -6.01 12.38
CA GLY A 306 -35.34 -4.75 11.81
C GLY A 306 -35.33 -3.57 12.79
N PRO A 307 -34.46 -2.57 12.57
CA PRO A 307 -34.60 -1.26 13.23
C PRO A 307 -35.80 -0.50 12.65
N PRO A 308 -36.42 0.43 13.41
CA PRO A 308 -37.60 1.15 12.95
C PRO A 308 -37.25 2.07 11.76
N ALA A 309 -38.20 2.18 10.82
CA ALA A 309 -38.11 3.06 9.67
C ALA A 309 -38.06 4.54 10.10
N GLY A 310 -37.04 5.26 9.65
CA GLY A 310 -36.87 6.69 9.90
C GLY A 310 -35.47 7.20 9.55
N ALA A 311 -35.06 7.09 8.28
CA ALA A 311 -33.87 7.77 7.78
C ALA A 311 -34.24 9.20 7.34
N GLY A 312 -33.92 10.17 8.18
CA GLY A 312 -34.04 11.60 7.89
C GLY A 312 -33.19 12.41 8.86
N HIS A 313 -32.30 13.24 8.30
CA HIS A 313 -31.56 14.36 8.89
C HIS A 313 -31.52 14.50 10.43
N VAL A 314 -30.30 14.48 11.00
CA VAL A 314 -30.04 15.13 12.30
C VAL A 314 -28.65 15.79 12.27
N GLU A 315 -28.63 17.12 12.43
CA GLU A 315 -27.45 17.94 12.76
C GLU A 315 -26.98 17.64 14.19
N SER A 316 -25.66 17.69 14.41
CA SER A 316 -25.03 17.36 15.69
C SER A 316 -25.06 18.53 16.68
N GLU A 317 -25.34 18.25 17.95
CA GLU A 317 -24.82 19.03 19.08
C GLU A 317 -23.94 18.15 19.98
N ALA A 318 -22.74 18.66 20.29
CA ALA A 318 -21.70 17.99 21.06
C ALA A 318 -21.87 18.22 22.57
N ARG A 319 -21.56 17.20 23.39
CA ARG A 319 -21.09 17.37 24.79
C ARG A 319 -20.07 16.31 25.21
N PRO A 320 -19.16 16.61 26.16
CA PRO A 320 -17.88 15.90 26.28
C PRO A 320 -17.78 14.98 27.51
N GLY A 321 -16.90 13.97 27.36
CA GLY A 321 -16.03 13.45 28.41
C GLY A 321 -16.36 12.05 28.95
N VAL A 322 -15.47 11.07 28.70
CA VAL A 322 -15.09 9.99 29.66
C VAL A 322 -13.66 9.49 29.33
N GLN A 323 -12.94 9.09 30.38
CA GLN A 323 -11.50 8.85 30.53
C GLN A 323 -10.94 7.55 29.91
N LYS A 324 -9.63 7.61 29.63
CA LYS A 324 -8.70 6.56 29.15
C LYS A 324 -8.70 5.28 29.99
N ARG A 325 -8.60 4.12 29.31
CA ARG A 325 -7.87 2.93 29.78
C ARG A 325 -7.04 2.33 28.64
N GLU A 326 -5.77 2.05 28.94
CA GLU A 326 -4.74 1.56 28.02
C GLU A 326 -4.82 0.05 27.77
N GLY A 327 -4.52 -0.37 26.53
CA GLY A 327 -4.37 -1.79 26.18
C GLY A 327 -4.10 -2.04 24.69
N LEU A 328 -2.81 -2.07 24.32
CA LEU A 328 -2.16 -2.66 23.13
C LEU A 328 -2.90 -2.63 21.78
N THR A 329 -2.51 -1.70 20.89
CA THR A 329 -2.83 -1.70 19.46
C THR A 329 -1.57 -1.48 18.61
N GLY A 330 -1.51 -2.19 17.48
CA GLY A 330 -0.55 -1.91 16.40
C GLY A 330 -0.84 -0.54 15.80
N ARG A 331 0.23 0.23 15.55
CA ARG A 331 0.16 1.61 15.05
C ARG A 331 -0.33 1.60 13.59
N HIS A 332 -1.57 2.03 13.38
CA HIS A 332 -2.08 2.48 12.08
C HIS A 332 -2.31 4.00 12.12
N LYS A 333 -2.06 4.65 10.98
CA LYS A 333 -1.91 6.10 10.71
C LYS A 333 -3.16 6.99 10.95
N ASP A 334 -3.94 6.78 12.01
CA ASP A 334 -5.18 7.57 12.25
C ASP A 334 -5.22 8.35 13.58
N GLU A 335 -4.11 8.43 14.32
CA GLU A 335 -4.02 9.33 15.47
C GLU A 335 -3.37 10.66 15.04
N THR A 336 -4.15 11.74 15.07
CA THR A 336 -3.62 13.11 15.16
C THR A 336 -2.88 13.26 16.48
N VAL A 337 -1.62 12.82 16.50
CA VAL A 337 -0.69 13.13 17.58
C VAL A 337 -0.20 14.55 17.32
N GLU A 338 -0.56 15.49 18.19
CA GLU A 338 0.06 16.81 18.21
C GLU A 338 1.55 16.64 18.51
N ILE A 339 2.38 16.61 17.46
CA ILE A 339 3.84 16.64 17.57
C ILE A 339 4.23 18.07 17.97
N PRO A 340 5.20 18.29 18.89
CA PRO A 340 5.57 19.62 19.41
C PRO A 340 6.35 20.50 18.41
N VAL A 341 6.07 20.39 17.11
CA VAL A 341 6.48 21.38 16.11
C VAL A 341 5.24 21.79 15.37
N ALA A 342 4.85 23.04 15.60
CA ALA A 342 3.66 23.63 15.05
C ALA A 342 3.91 23.88 13.55
N ALA A 343 3.60 22.92 12.69
CA ALA A 343 3.59 23.09 11.24
C ALA A 343 2.36 22.36 10.64
N HIS A 344 1.75 22.98 9.64
CA HIS A 344 0.73 22.37 8.82
C HIS A 344 1.39 21.67 7.65
N VAL A 345 0.99 20.44 7.36
CA VAL A 345 1.60 19.59 6.34
C VAL A 345 0.53 19.25 5.33
N ILE A 346 0.64 19.78 4.11
CA ILE A 346 -0.36 19.67 3.04
C ILE A 346 0.20 18.76 1.95
N PRO A 347 -0.22 17.48 1.90
CA PRO A 347 0.13 16.58 0.81
C PRO A 347 -0.56 17.03 -0.47
N ILE A 348 0.18 16.99 -1.58
CA ILE A 348 -0.32 17.37 -2.90
C ILE A 348 -0.21 16.19 -3.84
N ARG A 349 -1.36 15.72 -4.30
CA ARG A 349 -1.45 14.67 -5.29
C ARG A 349 -1.11 15.19 -6.67
N THR A 350 -0.22 14.49 -7.35
CA THR A 350 0.16 14.78 -8.74
C THR A 350 -0.44 13.74 -9.69
N HIS A 351 -0.21 13.92 -10.99
CA HIS A 351 -0.24 12.78 -11.89
C HIS A 351 0.98 11.88 -11.62
N LEU A 352 1.03 10.69 -12.23
CA LEU A 352 2.22 9.85 -12.19
C LEU A 352 3.37 10.55 -12.93
N VAL A 353 4.34 11.07 -12.17
CA VAL A 353 5.47 11.83 -12.69
C VAL A 353 6.46 10.90 -13.41
N GLY A 354 6.82 11.25 -14.65
CA GLY A 354 7.67 10.44 -15.53
C GLY A 354 9.11 10.92 -15.66
N GLU A 355 9.94 10.10 -16.32
CA GLU A 355 11.38 10.36 -16.58
C GLU A 355 11.65 11.48 -17.59
N HIS A 356 10.62 11.94 -18.32
CA HIS A 356 10.74 12.97 -19.35
C HIS A 356 10.25 14.33 -18.88
N GLU A 357 9.88 14.44 -17.61
CA GLU A 357 9.36 15.67 -17.02
C GLU A 357 10.42 16.37 -16.20
N ARG A 358 10.34 17.70 -16.14
CA ARG A 358 11.19 18.48 -15.23
C ARG A 358 10.46 18.63 -13.91
N ILE A 359 11.09 18.20 -12.82
CA ILE A 359 10.48 18.28 -11.49
C ILE A 359 10.06 19.71 -11.12
N THR A 360 10.77 20.73 -11.59
CA THR A 360 10.45 22.13 -11.36
C THR A 360 9.13 22.56 -12.01
N ASP A 361 8.81 22.06 -13.19
CA ASP A 361 7.53 22.34 -13.86
C ASP A 361 6.37 21.63 -13.16
N VAL A 362 6.58 20.39 -12.73
CA VAL A 362 5.61 19.62 -11.95
C VAL A 362 5.33 20.33 -10.63
N VAL A 363 6.37 20.69 -9.88
CA VAL A 363 6.24 21.40 -8.60
C VAL A 363 5.49 22.71 -8.80
N ARG A 364 5.93 23.55 -9.74
CA ARG A 364 5.30 24.84 -10.01
C ARG A 364 3.81 24.69 -10.30
N ARG A 365 3.44 23.71 -11.14
CA ARG A 365 2.03 23.44 -11.50
C ARG A 365 1.17 23.09 -10.28
N TYR A 366 1.65 22.20 -9.43
CA TYR A 366 0.83 21.62 -8.37
C TYR A 366 0.80 22.44 -7.08
N VAL A 367 1.81 23.27 -6.82
CA VAL A 367 1.85 24.14 -5.63
C VAL A 367 1.20 25.51 -5.88
N GLU A 368 0.80 25.81 -7.12
CA GLU A 368 0.26 27.11 -7.53
C GLU A 368 -1.01 27.48 -6.74
N GLY A 369 -0.94 28.61 -6.04
CA GLY A 369 -2.03 29.08 -5.17
C GLY A 369 -2.23 28.24 -3.90
N ILE A 370 -1.31 27.33 -3.57
CA ILE A 370 -1.27 26.57 -2.31
C ILE A 370 -0.10 27.05 -1.46
N ALA A 371 1.12 26.95 -2.02
CA ALA A 371 2.34 27.38 -1.36
C ALA A 371 2.45 28.90 -1.34
N ARG A 372 3.02 29.44 -0.26
CA ARG A 372 3.17 30.87 -0.01
C ARG A 372 4.57 31.19 0.51
N PRO A 373 5.02 32.45 0.43
CA PRO A 373 6.24 32.87 1.08
C PRO A 373 6.26 32.48 2.56
N GLY A 374 7.35 31.84 3.01
CA GLY A 374 7.52 31.31 4.36
C GLY A 374 7.13 29.83 4.53
N ASP A 375 6.48 29.22 3.54
CA ASP A 375 6.31 27.77 3.46
C ASP A 375 7.60 27.09 2.97
N VAL A 376 7.67 25.76 3.08
CA VAL A 376 8.69 24.91 2.48
C VAL A 376 8.02 23.87 1.59
N ILE A 377 8.44 23.77 0.34
CA ILE A 377 8.04 22.72 -0.60
C ILE A 377 9.01 21.55 -0.43
N ALA A 378 8.55 20.47 0.20
CA ALA A 378 9.28 19.23 0.32
C ALA A 378 8.92 18.28 -0.83
N VAL A 379 9.92 17.71 -1.50
CA VAL A 379 9.77 16.79 -2.63
C VAL A 379 10.47 15.48 -2.31
N ALA A 380 9.79 14.36 -2.55
CA ALA A 380 10.35 13.02 -2.34
C ALA A 380 11.57 12.78 -3.25
N GLU A 381 12.63 12.18 -2.70
CA GLU A 381 13.88 11.89 -3.39
C GLU A 381 13.68 10.95 -4.59
N SER A 382 12.78 9.97 -4.45
CA SER A 382 12.49 8.97 -5.48
C SER A 382 11.90 9.60 -6.73
N VAL A 383 10.99 10.58 -6.60
CA VAL A 383 10.41 11.27 -7.77
C VAL A 383 11.41 12.20 -8.43
N VAL A 384 12.28 12.86 -7.66
CA VAL A 384 13.40 13.62 -8.24
C VAL A 384 14.30 12.68 -9.04
N ALA A 385 14.68 11.53 -8.50
CA ALA A 385 15.49 10.54 -9.19
C ALA A 385 14.83 10.02 -10.47
N ILE A 386 13.52 9.75 -10.44
CA ILE A 386 12.74 9.34 -11.62
C ILE A 386 12.83 10.40 -12.72
N THR A 387 12.56 11.68 -12.42
CA THR A 387 12.66 12.78 -13.41
C THR A 387 14.06 12.98 -14.00
N GLN A 388 15.08 12.41 -13.35
CA GLN A 388 16.47 12.42 -13.81
C GLN A 388 16.87 11.17 -14.61
N GLY A 389 15.93 10.26 -14.89
CA GLY A 389 16.19 8.99 -15.56
C GLY A 389 17.00 8.01 -14.72
N ARG A 390 16.85 8.07 -13.38
CA ARG A 390 17.62 7.24 -12.42
C ARG A 390 16.80 6.08 -11.85
N ALA A 391 15.71 5.71 -12.53
CA ALA A 391 14.98 4.47 -12.30
C ALA A 391 15.47 3.41 -13.30
N VAL A 392 15.99 2.27 -12.82
CA VAL A 392 16.59 1.26 -13.70
C VAL A 392 15.90 -0.09 -13.53
N LEU A 393 15.46 -0.69 -14.63
CA LEU A 393 14.90 -2.03 -14.58
C LEU A 393 16.00 -3.06 -14.23
N PRO A 394 15.79 -3.93 -13.22
CA PRO A 394 16.74 -4.97 -12.87
C PRO A 394 17.14 -5.88 -14.04
N ALA A 395 16.22 -6.09 -14.99
CA ALA A 395 16.44 -6.90 -16.19
C ALA A 395 17.44 -6.29 -17.19
N GLU A 396 17.62 -4.97 -17.16
CA GLU A 396 18.56 -4.25 -18.04
C GLU A 396 19.97 -4.20 -17.45
N VAL A 397 20.09 -4.45 -16.15
CA VAL A 397 21.37 -4.52 -15.46
C VAL A 397 22.02 -5.86 -15.75
N ARG A 398 23.29 -5.84 -16.16
CA ARG A 398 24.14 -7.03 -16.27
C ARG A 398 25.13 -7.06 -15.11
N PRO A 399 24.83 -7.78 -14.01
CA PRO A 399 25.69 -7.77 -12.83
C PRO A 399 27.00 -8.50 -13.10
N ARG A 400 28.11 -7.89 -12.72
CA ARG A 400 29.43 -8.54 -12.77
C ARG A 400 29.54 -9.63 -11.68
N PRO A 401 30.47 -10.60 -11.80
CA PRO A 401 30.64 -11.64 -10.78
C PRO A 401 30.82 -11.10 -9.36
N LEU A 402 31.55 -9.99 -9.22
CA LEU A 402 31.73 -9.31 -7.93
C LEU A 402 30.40 -8.88 -7.30
N ALA A 403 29.49 -8.29 -8.08
CA ALA A 403 28.17 -7.86 -7.58
C ALA A 403 27.37 -9.05 -7.02
N ARG A 404 27.41 -10.20 -7.70
CA ARG A 404 26.74 -11.44 -7.26
C ARG A 404 27.30 -12.03 -5.97
N VAL A 405 28.56 -11.73 -5.65
CA VAL A 405 29.20 -12.15 -4.40
C VAL A 405 28.87 -11.16 -3.29
N LEU A 406 29.06 -9.87 -3.55
CA LEU A 406 28.88 -8.83 -2.54
C LEU A 406 27.41 -8.65 -2.11
N CYS A 407 26.44 -8.89 -2.99
CA CYS A 407 25.02 -8.77 -2.66
C CYS A 407 24.56 -9.78 -1.60
N LYS A 408 25.36 -10.80 -1.28
CA LYS A 408 25.07 -11.77 -0.21
C LYS A 408 25.46 -11.28 1.19
N LEU A 409 26.15 -10.15 1.29
CA LEU A 409 26.66 -9.60 2.54
C LEU A 409 25.64 -8.73 3.30
N PRO A 410 24.82 -7.90 2.63
CA PRO A 410 23.67 -7.26 3.27
C PRO A 410 22.67 -8.27 3.82
N GLY A 411 21.86 -7.84 4.80
CA GLY A 411 20.70 -8.63 5.23
C GLY A 411 19.69 -8.81 4.11
N LYS A 412 18.80 -9.80 4.23
CA LYS A 412 17.79 -10.12 3.19
C LYS A 412 16.85 -8.96 2.84
N ASP A 413 16.68 -8.03 3.77
CA ASP A 413 15.83 -6.84 3.64
C ASP A 413 16.65 -5.59 3.25
N GLY A 414 17.95 -5.72 3.01
CA GLY A 414 18.80 -4.59 2.61
C GLY A 414 18.62 -4.24 1.14
N SER A 415 18.65 -2.95 0.81
CA SER A 415 18.46 -2.44 -0.55
C SER A 415 19.56 -2.82 -1.56
N LEU A 416 20.68 -3.37 -1.08
CA LEU A 416 21.78 -3.87 -1.92
C LEU A 416 21.87 -5.41 -1.91
N ALA A 417 20.81 -6.10 -1.48
CA ALA A 417 20.79 -7.56 -1.38
C ALA A 417 20.61 -8.27 -2.74
N THR A 418 20.24 -7.55 -3.80
CA THR A 418 20.11 -8.12 -5.14
C THR A 418 21.34 -7.85 -6.01
N PRO A 419 21.72 -8.76 -6.93
CA PRO A 419 22.83 -8.51 -7.85
C PRO A 419 22.67 -7.25 -8.72
N PRO A 420 21.49 -6.93 -9.28
CA PRO A 420 21.26 -5.67 -9.99
C PRO A 420 21.52 -4.43 -9.14
N ALA A 421 20.94 -4.34 -7.93
CA ALA A 421 21.15 -3.19 -7.05
C ALA A 421 22.63 -3.04 -6.65
N MET A 422 23.31 -4.14 -6.31
CA MET A 422 24.75 -4.12 -6.00
C MET A 422 25.60 -3.70 -7.21
N GLU A 423 25.26 -4.13 -8.42
CA GLU A 423 25.94 -3.68 -9.64
C GLU A 423 25.78 -2.18 -9.86
N LEU A 424 24.57 -1.64 -9.65
CA LEU A 424 24.32 -0.21 -9.74
C LEU A 424 25.10 0.57 -8.68
N ALA A 425 25.15 0.09 -7.43
CA ALA A 425 25.99 0.68 -6.38
C ALA A 425 27.49 0.69 -6.75
N ILE A 426 27.98 -0.37 -7.41
CA ILE A 426 29.36 -0.44 -7.91
C ILE A 426 29.60 0.56 -9.04
N ARG A 427 28.63 0.80 -9.92
CA ARG A 427 28.74 1.81 -10.98
C ARG A 427 28.81 3.22 -10.39
N GLU A 428 28.05 3.47 -9.34
CA GLU A 428 27.94 4.80 -8.72
C GLU A 428 29.13 5.17 -7.84
N ALA A 429 29.62 4.25 -7.02
CA ALA A 429 30.75 4.53 -6.13
C ALA A 429 32.10 4.06 -6.69
N GLY A 430 32.10 3.16 -7.67
CA GLY A 430 33.30 2.47 -8.15
C GLY A 430 33.70 1.28 -7.28
N VAL A 431 34.37 0.31 -7.90
CA VAL A 431 34.76 -0.97 -7.28
C VAL A 431 35.59 -0.76 -6.01
N GLY A 432 36.59 0.12 -6.04
CA GLY A 432 37.49 0.35 -4.91
C GLY A 432 36.76 0.81 -3.65
N ARG A 433 35.84 1.78 -3.79
CA ARG A 433 35.06 2.31 -2.66
C ARG A 433 34.10 1.29 -2.10
N VAL A 434 33.43 0.50 -2.95
CA VAL A 434 32.53 -0.58 -2.50
C VAL A 434 33.29 -1.66 -1.75
N LEU A 435 34.48 -2.06 -2.22
CA LEU A 435 35.32 -3.05 -1.52
C LEU A 435 35.80 -2.52 -0.16
N LEU A 436 36.27 -1.27 -0.11
CA LEU A 436 36.67 -0.62 1.15
C LEU A 436 35.49 -0.51 2.12
N GLY A 437 34.31 -0.13 1.63
CA GLY A 437 33.09 -0.10 2.46
C GLY A 437 32.69 -1.47 2.96
N THR A 438 32.84 -2.51 2.15
CA THR A 438 32.58 -3.89 2.56
C THR A 438 33.52 -4.33 3.68
N ALA A 439 34.81 -4.04 3.55
CA ALA A 439 35.80 -4.29 4.60
C ALA A 439 35.48 -3.51 5.88
N ALA A 440 35.15 -2.22 5.75
CA ALA A 440 34.76 -1.36 6.86
C ALA A 440 33.51 -1.88 7.59
N ALA A 441 32.51 -2.40 6.87
CA ALA A 441 31.33 -3.02 7.49
C ALA A 441 31.64 -4.36 8.17
N GLY A 442 32.63 -5.12 7.69
CA GLY A 442 33.16 -6.29 8.39
C GLY A 442 33.77 -5.92 9.73
N VAL A 443 34.69 -4.96 9.74
CA VAL A 443 35.33 -4.43 10.95
C VAL A 443 34.30 -3.80 11.89
N GLY A 444 33.38 -2.99 11.36
CA GLY A 444 32.31 -2.36 12.11
C GLY A 444 31.47 -3.38 12.87
N ARG A 445 31.08 -4.49 12.23
CA ARG A 445 30.32 -5.57 12.89
C ARG A 445 31.08 -6.22 14.05
N LEU A 446 32.40 -6.42 13.91
CA LEU A 446 33.24 -6.93 15.01
C LEU A 446 33.29 -5.95 16.20
N LEU A 447 33.14 -4.66 15.95
CA LEU A 447 33.10 -3.59 16.94
C LEU A 447 31.67 -3.20 17.36
N GLY A 448 30.64 -3.94 16.92
CA GLY A 448 29.24 -3.63 17.21
C GLY A 448 28.66 -2.39 16.50
N ARG A 449 29.37 -1.82 15.51
CA ARG A 449 28.94 -0.66 14.73
C ARG A 449 28.20 -1.08 13.45
N ARG A 450 27.19 -0.29 13.06
CA ARG A 450 26.42 -0.46 11.82
C ARG A 450 26.59 0.76 10.91
N GLY A 451 26.33 0.58 9.61
CA GLY A 451 26.36 1.65 8.60
C GLY A 451 27.75 2.02 8.08
N ASP A 452 28.82 1.36 8.54
CA ASP A 452 30.20 1.64 8.12
C ASP A 452 30.43 1.43 6.62
N PHE A 453 29.63 0.57 5.97
CA PHE A 453 29.62 0.43 4.51
C PHE A 453 29.36 1.78 3.83
N PHE A 454 28.23 2.41 4.14
CA PHE A 454 27.81 3.67 3.52
C PHE A 454 28.73 4.84 3.90
N ARG A 455 29.31 4.83 5.10
CA ARG A 455 30.27 5.86 5.52
C ARG A 455 31.52 5.90 4.64
N VAL A 456 31.97 4.75 4.15
CA VAL A 456 33.21 4.62 3.35
C VAL A 456 32.89 4.56 1.85
N ALA A 457 31.95 3.72 1.45
CA ALA A 457 31.58 3.54 0.06
C ALA A 457 30.88 4.79 -0.53
N GLY A 458 30.18 5.55 0.31
CA GLY A 458 29.45 6.76 -0.06
C GLY A 458 28.05 6.76 0.53
N ARG A 459 27.66 7.86 1.20
CA ARG A 459 26.34 7.96 1.85
C ARG A 459 25.19 7.92 0.85
N SER A 460 25.39 8.43 -0.37
CA SER A 460 24.42 8.36 -1.46
C SER A 460 24.01 6.94 -1.85
N LEU A 461 24.84 5.92 -1.58
CA LEU A 461 24.47 4.53 -1.81
C LEU A 461 23.36 4.04 -0.88
N ALA A 462 23.13 4.72 0.26
CA ALA A 462 22.03 4.39 1.16
C ALA A 462 20.66 4.76 0.59
N GLN A 463 20.64 5.66 -0.40
CA GLN A 463 19.43 6.12 -1.12
C GLN A 463 19.09 5.21 -2.31
N ILE A 464 19.91 4.19 -2.59
CA ILE A 464 19.51 3.19 -3.56
C ILE A 464 18.41 2.38 -2.91
N ASP A 465 17.22 2.48 -3.48
CA ASP A 465 16.07 1.68 -3.09
C ASP A 465 15.89 0.53 -4.08
N ASP A 466 15.75 -0.68 -3.53
CA ASP A 466 15.51 -1.87 -4.34
C ASP A 466 14.01 -1.98 -4.66
N ILE A 467 13.64 -3.05 -5.35
CA ILE A 467 12.26 -3.31 -5.74
C ILE A 467 11.35 -3.37 -4.49
N ALA A 468 10.20 -2.67 -4.56
CA ALA A 468 9.06 -2.65 -3.62
C ALA A 468 8.82 -1.37 -2.77
N GLY A 469 9.51 -0.25 -3.03
CA GLY A 469 9.29 1.02 -2.32
C GLY A 469 8.45 2.09 -3.05
N THR A 470 8.20 1.91 -4.35
CA THR A 470 7.56 2.93 -5.22
C THR A 470 6.27 2.43 -5.88
N MET A 471 5.53 3.34 -6.51
CA MET A 471 4.27 3.03 -7.21
C MET A 471 4.50 2.49 -8.63
N PRO A 472 3.58 1.69 -9.20
CA PRO A 472 3.67 1.26 -10.59
C PRO A 472 3.78 2.42 -11.59
N PRO A 473 4.62 2.30 -12.65
CA PRO A 473 5.45 1.15 -13.02
C PRO A 473 6.83 1.13 -12.34
N TYR A 474 7.14 2.12 -11.52
CA TYR A 474 8.44 2.26 -10.84
C TYR A 474 8.66 1.23 -9.73
N ASP A 475 7.58 0.60 -9.26
CA ASP A 475 7.57 -0.52 -8.32
C ASP A 475 8.39 -1.76 -8.77
N LYS A 476 8.85 -1.75 -10.03
CA LYS A 476 9.70 -2.78 -10.66
C LYS A 476 11.16 -2.36 -10.86
N HIS A 477 11.50 -1.12 -10.54
CA HIS A 477 12.80 -0.52 -10.81
C HIS A 477 13.65 -0.51 -9.54
N VAL A 478 14.97 -0.52 -9.71
CA VAL A 478 15.90 -0.04 -8.70
C VAL A 478 16.00 1.47 -8.87
N ILE A 479 15.65 2.23 -7.83
CA ILE A 479 15.71 3.70 -7.86
C ILE A 479 17.02 4.12 -7.21
N LEU A 480 17.83 4.87 -7.95
CA LEU A 480 19.05 5.46 -7.38
C LEU A 480 18.70 6.75 -6.65
N GLY A 481 19.52 7.17 -5.69
CA GLY A 481 19.38 8.49 -5.07
C GLY A 481 19.47 9.63 -6.11
N PRO A 482 18.80 10.77 -5.86
CA PRO A 482 18.77 11.90 -6.79
C PRO A 482 20.15 12.50 -6.98
N ALA A 483 20.44 12.95 -8.20
CA ALA A 483 21.64 13.71 -8.51
C ALA A 483 21.44 15.18 -8.14
N HIS A 484 22.47 15.80 -7.54
CA HIS A 484 22.49 17.24 -7.23
C HIS A 484 21.24 17.78 -6.49
N PRO A 485 20.78 17.15 -5.39
CA PRO A 485 19.54 17.55 -4.70
C PRO A 485 19.52 19.02 -4.22
N ASP A 486 20.68 19.60 -3.88
CA ASP A 486 20.81 21.03 -3.54
C ASP A 486 20.56 21.97 -4.73
N GLU A 487 20.95 21.56 -5.94
CA GLU A 487 20.67 22.30 -7.17
C GLU A 487 19.16 22.24 -7.47
N VAL A 488 18.56 21.06 -7.37
CA VAL A 488 17.11 20.86 -7.54
C VAL A 488 16.31 21.76 -6.57
N ALA A 489 16.68 21.80 -5.29
CA ALA A 489 16.02 22.67 -4.32
C ALA A 489 16.13 24.15 -4.69
N ARG A 490 17.32 24.61 -5.13
CA ARG A 490 17.53 26.00 -5.58
C ARG A 490 16.73 26.33 -6.83
N GLU A 491 16.60 25.41 -7.78
CA GLU A 491 15.79 25.61 -8.97
C GLU A 491 14.29 25.69 -8.64
N ILE A 492 13.79 24.84 -7.74
CA ILE A 492 12.41 24.91 -7.24
C ILE A 492 12.16 26.29 -6.61
N HIS A 493 13.08 26.75 -5.77
CA HIS A 493 12.99 28.08 -5.17
C HIS A 493 12.98 29.19 -6.23
N ALA A 494 13.85 29.11 -7.24
CA ALA A 494 13.91 30.11 -8.31
C ALA A 494 12.61 30.23 -9.12
N VAL A 495 11.89 29.11 -9.34
CA VAL A 495 10.63 29.13 -10.13
C VAL A 495 9.36 29.35 -9.31
N THR A 496 9.39 29.11 -7.99
CA THR A 496 8.23 29.25 -7.10
C THR A 496 8.30 30.46 -6.16
N GLY A 497 9.50 30.94 -5.84
CA GLY A 497 9.76 31.94 -4.80
C GLY A 497 9.57 31.41 -3.37
N VAL A 498 9.43 30.09 -3.19
CA VAL A 498 9.21 29.43 -1.89
C VAL A 498 10.43 28.58 -1.54
N ASP A 499 10.76 28.43 -0.26
CA ASP A 499 11.85 27.54 0.16
C ASP A 499 11.55 26.08 -0.24
N ALA A 500 12.60 25.31 -0.50
CA ALA A 500 12.45 23.95 -0.97
C ALA A 500 13.41 22.97 -0.30
N ALA A 501 13.02 21.70 -0.27
CA ALA A 501 13.85 20.60 0.18
C ALA A 501 13.56 19.33 -0.62
N VAL A 502 14.62 18.61 -1.01
CA VAL A 502 14.54 17.22 -1.46
C VAL A 502 14.79 16.34 -0.25
N VAL A 503 13.85 15.44 0.05
CA VAL A 503 13.84 14.67 1.30
C VAL A 503 13.59 13.20 1.04
N ASP A 504 14.25 12.35 1.82
CA ASP A 504 13.99 10.92 1.94
C ASP A 504 13.34 10.66 3.30
N VAL A 505 12.11 10.13 3.27
CA VAL A 505 11.32 9.87 4.47
C VAL A 505 10.88 8.43 4.49
N ASN A 506 11.27 7.70 5.53
CA ASN A 506 10.86 6.33 5.74
C ASN A 506 9.76 6.19 6.81
N ASP A 507 9.06 5.05 6.79
CA ASP A 507 7.92 4.80 7.69
C ASP A 507 8.30 4.56 9.16
N ILE A 508 9.61 4.48 9.49
CA ILE A 508 10.09 4.43 10.87
C ILE A 508 10.42 5.83 11.42
N GLY A 509 10.12 6.88 10.66
CA GLY A 509 10.24 8.29 11.06
C GLY A 509 11.64 8.87 10.94
N CYS A 510 12.53 8.23 10.17
CA CYS A 510 13.77 8.87 9.74
C CYS A 510 13.47 9.76 8.52
N VAL A 511 13.90 11.01 8.61
CA VAL A 511 13.84 11.99 7.52
C VAL A 511 15.29 12.41 7.23
N ASP A 512 15.77 12.14 6.03
CA ASP A 512 17.04 12.62 5.52
C ASP A 512 16.78 13.79 4.55
N VAL A 513 17.37 14.95 4.82
CA VAL A 513 17.25 16.12 3.95
C VAL A 513 18.44 16.10 3.01
N LEU A 514 18.21 15.67 1.77
CA LEU A 514 19.26 15.44 0.79
C LEU A 514 19.77 16.73 0.16
N GLY A 515 18.92 17.74 0.04
CA GLY A 515 19.27 19.09 -0.35
C GLY A 515 18.18 20.09 -0.02
N SER A 516 18.54 21.35 0.25
CA SER A 516 17.58 22.38 0.67
C SER A 516 18.05 23.81 0.46
N THR A 517 17.12 24.75 0.33
CA THR A 517 17.40 26.19 0.34
C THR A 517 17.38 26.82 1.73
N LEU A 518 16.98 26.08 2.77
CA LEU A 518 16.85 26.61 4.11
C LEU A 518 18.22 26.94 4.74
N GLU A 519 18.40 28.20 5.14
CA GLU A 519 19.55 28.61 5.96
C GLU A 519 19.32 28.24 7.44
N GLY A 520 20.18 27.38 8.00
CA GLY A 520 20.10 26.97 9.42
C GLY A 520 19.10 25.83 9.71
N ARG A 521 19.09 25.36 10.98
CA ARG A 521 18.62 24.02 11.42
C ARG A 521 17.33 23.51 10.76
N SER A 522 17.46 22.52 9.88
CA SER A 522 16.38 21.71 9.27
C SER A 522 15.62 20.80 10.26
N ASP A 523 15.99 20.79 11.55
CA ASP A 523 15.41 19.91 12.56
C ASP A 523 13.89 20.05 12.69
N TRP A 524 13.34 21.24 12.46
CA TRP A 524 11.91 21.47 12.52
C TRP A 524 11.19 20.83 11.32
N LEU A 525 11.79 20.89 10.12
CA LEU A 525 11.27 20.25 8.91
C LEU A 525 11.31 18.72 9.06
N VAL A 526 12.42 18.19 9.55
CA VAL A 526 12.58 16.76 9.91
C VAL A 526 11.45 16.32 10.86
N ARG A 527 11.17 17.10 11.92
CA ARG A 527 10.08 16.79 12.85
C ARG A 527 8.69 16.92 12.20
N ALA A 528 8.48 17.88 11.31
CA ALA A 528 7.22 18.05 10.60
C ALA A 528 6.92 16.86 9.66
N LEU A 529 7.96 16.30 9.03
CA LEU A 529 7.85 15.19 8.08
C LEU A 529 7.97 13.79 8.73
N ALA A 530 8.24 13.70 10.03
CA ALA A 530 8.52 12.44 10.72
C ALA A 530 7.41 11.37 10.66
N HIS A 531 6.16 11.76 10.37
CA HIS A 531 5.03 10.84 10.21
C HIS A 531 4.86 10.33 8.77
N ASN A 532 5.78 10.69 7.88
CA ASN A 532 5.77 10.41 6.45
C ASN A 532 4.47 10.86 5.74
N PRO A 533 4.37 12.15 5.38
CA PRO A 533 3.24 12.68 4.61
C PRO A 533 3.29 12.33 3.11
N PHE A 534 4.38 11.73 2.64
CA PHE A 534 4.48 11.21 1.28
C PHE A 534 3.73 9.88 1.18
N GLY A 535 2.91 9.74 0.14
CA GLY A 535 2.12 8.54 -0.11
C GLY A 535 2.47 7.91 -1.44
N ASN A 536 2.96 6.67 -1.38
CA ASN A 536 3.43 5.89 -2.54
C ASN A 536 2.38 4.89 -3.07
N ASP A 537 1.13 4.99 -2.61
CA ASP A 537 0.00 4.18 -3.04
C ASP A 537 -1.09 5.10 -3.66
N ASP A 538 -2.37 4.84 -3.40
CA ASP A 538 -3.51 5.58 -3.89
C ASP A 538 -3.45 7.08 -3.58
N GLN A 539 -2.61 7.54 -2.65
CA GLN A 539 -2.43 8.97 -2.37
C GLN A 539 -1.67 9.69 -3.49
N GLN A 540 -0.61 9.09 -4.04
CA GLN A 540 0.27 9.70 -5.05
C GLN A 540 0.71 11.14 -4.70
N THR A 541 1.25 11.34 -3.49
CA THR A 541 1.61 12.67 -2.95
C THR A 541 3.13 12.89 -2.86
N PRO A 542 3.87 12.97 -3.98
CA PRO A 542 5.33 13.14 -3.96
C PRO A 542 5.77 14.56 -3.60
N ILE A 543 4.83 15.50 -3.48
CA ILE A 543 5.06 16.89 -3.10
C ILE A 543 4.25 17.19 -1.84
N VAL A 544 4.89 17.83 -0.88
CA VAL A 544 4.28 18.22 0.39
C VAL A 544 4.63 19.68 0.67
N VAL A 545 3.62 20.50 0.92
CA VAL A 545 3.83 21.88 1.39
C VAL A 545 3.80 21.88 2.91
N VAL A 546 4.92 22.26 3.52
CA VAL A 546 5.09 22.38 4.97
C VAL A 546 5.02 23.85 5.35
N ARG A 547 4.00 24.21 6.12
CA ARG A 547 3.73 25.58 6.57
C ARG A 547 4.00 25.71 8.06
N PRO A 548 5.05 26.43 8.50
CA PRO A 548 5.26 26.72 9.91
C PRO A 548 4.06 27.45 10.54
N ARG A 549 3.64 27.07 11.74
CA ARG A 549 2.71 27.85 12.56
C ARG A 549 3.52 28.89 13.34
N GLY A 550 3.19 30.17 13.17
CA GLY A 550 3.75 31.26 13.98
C GLY A 550 4.98 31.97 13.40
N ARG A 551 5.05 32.15 12.07
CA ARG A 551 5.83 33.24 11.47
C ARG A 551 4.91 34.30 10.90
#